data_AF-A0A533T8R5-F1
#
_entry.id   AF-A0A533T8R5-F1
#
_cell.length_a   1.000
_cell.length_b   1.000
_cell.length_c   1.000
_cell.angle_alpha   90.00
_cell.angle_beta   90.00
_cell.angle_gamma   90.00
#
_symmetry.space_group_name_H-M   'P 1'
#
loop_
_entity.id
_entity.type
_entity.pdbx_description
1 polymer ?
#
loop_
_entity_poly.entity_id
_entity_poly.type
_entity_poly.pdbx_seq_one_letter_code
_entity_poly.pdbx_strand_id
1 'polypeptide(L)'
;MDINKIKFKALFQHITSHQKSWQFSTVNTRNVDFLDFRQVSEWLQFSGLYDKDGHEIYEGDLLQWADYVVEVVVESGSFKILNDGNSDMLLWYCVPECEVIGNKYNKEVKPRVQS
;
A
#
# COMPACT_ATOMS: atom_id res chain seq x y z
N MET A 1 -6.12 11.88 18.35
CA MET A 1 -5.55 10.90 17.40
C MET A 1 -5.71 9.53 18.02
N ASP A 2 -6.37 8.59 17.34
CA ASP A 2 -6.46 7.21 17.81
C ASP A 2 -5.19 6.47 17.40
N ILE A 3 -4.35 6.15 18.37
CA ILE A 3 -3.04 5.53 18.15
C ILE A 3 -3.14 4.17 17.44
N ASN A 4 -4.28 3.50 17.57
CA ASN A 4 -4.53 2.20 16.93
C ASN A 4 -4.78 2.31 15.43
N LYS A 5 -4.97 3.54 14.90
CA LYS A 5 -5.11 3.79 13.46
C LYS A 5 -3.78 3.98 12.75
N ILE A 6 -2.67 4.04 13.48
CA ILE A 6 -1.32 4.06 12.90
C ILE A 6 -0.92 2.62 12.61
N LYS A 7 -1.00 2.23 11.33
CA LYS A 7 -0.76 0.87 10.84
C LYS A 7 0.32 0.87 9.77
N PHE A 8 1.06 -0.23 9.69
CA PHE A 8 2.10 -0.46 8.72
C PHE A 8 1.96 -1.87 8.14
N LYS A 9 2.37 -2.05 6.88
CA LYS A 9 2.53 -3.37 6.26
C LYS A 9 3.92 -3.51 5.67
N ALA A 10 4.47 -4.72 5.68
CA ALA A 10 5.70 -5.05 4.97
C ALA A 10 5.57 -6.44 4.35
N LEU A 11 6.21 -6.63 3.20
CA LEU A 11 6.25 -7.89 2.49
C LEU A 11 7.38 -8.74 3.08
N PHE A 12 7.04 -9.94 3.52
CA PHE A 12 7.99 -10.93 4.00
C PHE A 12 7.98 -12.14 3.06
N GLN A 13 9.14 -12.78 2.95
CA GLN A 13 9.30 -14.04 2.26
C GLN A 13 9.73 -15.10 3.27
N HIS A 14 9.00 -16.21 3.32
CA HIS A 14 9.38 -17.38 4.11
C HIS A 14 10.67 -17.98 3.55
N ILE A 15 11.65 -18.26 4.41
CA ILE A 15 13.00 -18.66 3.97
C ILE A 15 12.97 -20.01 3.23
N THR A 16 12.24 -21.00 3.76
CA THR A 16 12.24 -22.35 3.17
C THR A 16 11.29 -22.51 1.97
N SER A 17 10.05 -22.03 2.06
CA SER A 17 9.05 -22.20 0.99
C SER A 17 9.14 -21.16 -0.12
N HIS A 18 9.91 -20.09 0.09
CA HIS A 18 9.99 -18.92 -0.78
C HIS A 18 8.65 -18.18 -0.99
N GLN A 19 7.58 -18.54 -0.28
CA GLN A 19 6.29 -17.89 -0.37
C GLN A 19 6.34 -16.48 0.24
N LYS A 20 5.70 -15.52 -0.42
CA LYS A 20 5.61 -14.13 0.03
C LYS A 20 4.26 -13.85 0.67
N SER A 21 4.25 -13.08 1.75
CA SER A 21 3.03 -12.66 2.44
C SER A 21 3.20 -11.26 3.03
N TRP A 22 2.11 -10.49 3.04
CA TRP A 22 2.06 -9.21 3.72
C TRP A 22 1.86 -9.42 5.21
N GLN A 23 2.72 -8.81 6.02
CA GLN A 23 2.62 -8.78 7.47
C GLN A 23 2.25 -7.38 7.91
N PHE A 24 1.34 -7.30 8.88
CA PHE A 24 0.76 -6.05 9.36
C PHE A 24 1.19 -5.79 10.79
N SER A 25 1.48 -4.53 11.10
CA SER A 25 1.87 -4.09 12.43
C SER A 25 1.19 -2.76 12.78
N THR A 26 1.05 -2.52 14.06
CA THR A 26 0.62 -1.24 14.63
C THR A 26 1.72 -0.75 15.56
N VAL A 27 1.67 0.52 15.95
CA VAL A 27 2.61 1.07 16.94
C VAL A 27 2.53 0.39 18.32
N ASN A 28 1.47 -0.38 18.59
CA ASN A 28 1.28 -1.12 19.84
C ASN A 28 1.60 -2.62 19.71
N THR A 29 1.94 -3.11 18.51
CA THR A 29 2.30 -4.51 18.29
C THR A 29 3.69 -4.77 18.86
N ARG A 30 3.80 -5.65 19.87
CA ARG A 30 5.08 -5.94 20.57
C ARG A 30 5.74 -7.26 20.18
N ASN A 31 4.97 -8.19 19.60
CA ASN A 31 5.42 -9.56 19.37
C ASN A 31 5.40 -9.87 17.86
N VAL A 32 6.45 -9.46 17.17
CA VAL A 32 6.71 -9.86 15.79
C VAL A 32 7.99 -10.70 15.79
N ASP A 33 7.80 -12.01 15.74
CA ASP A 33 8.89 -12.97 15.60
C ASP A 33 9.02 -13.35 14.11
N PHE A 34 10.15 -13.01 13.51
CA PHE A 34 10.42 -13.20 12.08
C PHE A 34 11.58 -14.15 11.83
N LEU A 35 11.91 -15.03 12.78
CA LEU A 35 13.07 -15.94 12.65
C LEU A 35 13.07 -16.76 11.34
N ASP A 36 11.89 -17.16 10.84
CA ASP A 36 11.73 -17.94 9.60
C ASP A 36 11.48 -17.09 8.35
N PHE A 37 11.50 -15.76 8.49
CA PHE A 37 11.13 -14.83 7.43
C PHE A 37 12.23 -13.81 7.14
N ARG A 38 12.35 -13.46 5.86
CA ARG A 38 13.15 -12.32 5.41
C ARG A 38 12.22 -11.21 4.96
N GLN A 39 12.43 -10.00 5.47
CA GLN A 39 11.78 -8.79 4.96
C GLN A 39 12.28 -8.46 3.54
N VAL A 40 11.36 -8.22 2.61
CA VAL A 40 11.66 -7.94 1.18
C VAL A 40 11.15 -6.59 0.68
N SER A 41 10.44 -5.83 1.50
CA SER A 41 10.05 -4.42 1.26
C SER A 41 10.41 -3.55 2.45
N GLU A 42 10.35 -2.23 2.33
CA GLU A 42 10.22 -1.36 3.51
C GLU A 42 8.87 -1.56 4.22
N TRP A 43 8.72 -0.95 5.40
CA TRP A 43 7.43 -0.77 6.05
C TRP A 43 6.66 0.35 5.37
N LEU A 44 5.45 0.05 4.91
CA LEU A 44 4.56 0.94 4.18
C LEU A 44 3.45 1.41 5.10
N GLN A 45 3.27 2.72 5.22
CA GLN A 45 2.31 3.30 6.15
C GLN A 45 0.89 3.32 5.56
N PHE A 46 -0.11 3.03 6.41
CA PHE A 46 -1.52 3.26 6.09
C PHE A 46 -1.80 4.76 5.98
N SER A 47 -2.43 5.19 4.89
CA SER A 47 -2.75 6.60 4.63
C SER A 47 -3.84 7.18 5.51
N GLY A 48 -4.68 6.33 6.11
CA GLY A 48 -5.93 6.76 6.76
C GLY A 48 -7.14 6.83 5.83
N LEU A 49 -6.93 6.61 4.52
CA LEU A 49 -7.96 6.68 3.49
C LEU A 49 -8.30 5.28 2.95
N TYR A 50 -9.48 5.19 2.34
CA TYR A 50 -10.02 3.97 1.75
C TYR A 50 -10.38 4.23 0.29
N ASP A 51 -10.26 3.20 -0.54
CA ASP A 51 -10.68 3.23 -1.95
C ASP A 51 -12.22 3.11 -2.08
N LYS A 52 -12.73 3.09 -3.32
CA LYS A 52 -14.18 3.01 -3.60
C LYS A 52 -14.87 1.77 -3.01
N ASP A 53 -14.11 0.69 -2.82
CA ASP A 53 -14.59 -0.61 -2.36
C ASP A 53 -14.34 -0.80 -0.85
N GLY A 54 -13.80 0.21 -0.17
CA GLY A 54 -13.50 0.19 1.25
C GLY A 54 -12.18 -0.48 1.62
N HIS A 55 -11.28 -0.73 0.65
CA HIS A 55 -9.94 -1.22 0.93
C HIS A 55 -9.05 -0.11 1.46
N GLU A 56 -8.20 -0.45 2.42
CA GLU A 56 -7.23 0.45 3.01
C GLU A 56 -6.11 0.81 2.02
N ILE A 57 -5.83 2.10 1.87
CA ILE A 57 -4.78 2.60 0.99
C ILE A 57 -3.48 2.80 1.79
N TYR A 58 -2.40 2.16 1.36
CA TYR A 58 -1.07 2.27 1.93
C TYR A 58 -0.09 2.94 0.97
N GLU A 59 1.04 3.39 1.50
CA GLU A 59 2.22 3.72 0.69
C GLU A 59 2.61 2.57 -0.25
N GLY A 60 3.03 2.91 -1.46
CA GLY A 60 3.41 1.99 -2.53
C GLY A 60 2.26 1.25 -3.20
N ASP A 61 1.00 1.47 -2.79
CA ASP A 61 -0.15 0.90 -3.49
C ASP A 61 -0.31 1.51 -4.87
N LEU A 62 -0.73 0.68 -5.82
CA LEU A 62 -1.08 1.09 -7.17
C LEU A 62 -2.60 1.25 -7.22
N LEU A 63 -3.05 2.43 -7.63
CA LEU A 63 -4.46 2.77 -7.71
C LEU A 63 -4.88 2.88 -9.17
N GLN A 64 -5.98 2.23 -9.54
CA GLN A 64 -6.71 2.56 -10.76
C GLN A 64 -7.58 3.79 -10.47
N TRP A 65 -7.39 4.86 -11.24
CA TRP A 65 -8.21 6.06 -11.14
C TRP A 65 -8.49 6.61 -12.55
N ALA A 66 -9.77 6.57 -12.94
CA ALA A 66 -10.18 6.75 -14.33
C ALA A 66 -9.36 5.84 -15.28
N ASP A 67 -8.65 6.39 -16.26
CA ASP A 67 -7.79 5.66 -17.19
C ASP A 67 -6.31 5.62 -16.77
N TYR A 68 -5.98 6.08 -15.56
CA TYR A 68 -4.61 6.14 -15.04
C TYR A 68 -4.34 5.05 -13.99
N VAL A 69 -3.10 4.57 -13.97
CA VAL A 69 -2.56 3.81 -12.84
C VAL A 69 -1.56 4.71 -12.13
N VAL A 70 -1.79 4.97 -10.84
CA VAL A 70 -0.96 5.86 -10.05
C VAL A 70 -0.38 5.15 -8.83
N GLU A 71 0.84 5.52 -8.42
CA GLU A 71 1.48 4.99 -7.22
C GLU A 71 1.31 5.94 -6.03
N VAL A 72 0.94 5.41 -4.87
CA VAL A 72 0.88 6.18 -3.62
C VAL A 72 2.26 6.34 -3.02
N VAL A 73 2.68 7.57 -2.74
CA VAL A 73 3.97 7.88 -2.12
C VAL A 73 3.84 8.84 -0.94
N VAL A 74 4.83 8.86 -0.05
CA VAL A 74 4.94 9.85 1.02
C VAL A 74 6.08 10.81 0.69
N GLU A 75 5.74 12.08 0.48
CA GLU A 75 6.72 13.13 0.21
C GLU A 75 6.36 14.41 0.97
N SER A 76 7.38 15.06 1.54
CA SER A 76 7.22 16.31 2.29
C SER A 76 6.15 16.22 3.40
N GLY A 77 6.00 15.05 4.03
CA GLY A 77 5.03 14.81 5.11
C GLY A 77 3.59 14.60 4.65
N SER A 78 3.35 14.36 3.35
CA SER A 78 2.01 14.17 2.78
C SER A 78 1.94 12.92 1.90
N PHE A 79 0.77 12.26 1.87
CA PHE A 79 0.48 11.21 0.89
C PHE A 79 0.10 11.85 -0.45
N LYS A 80 0.78 11.42 -1.50
CA LYS A 80 0.60 11.87 -2.89
C LYS A 80 0.40 10.70 -3.83
N ILE A 81 0.01 11.00 -5.07
CA ILE A 81 -0.03 10.05 -6.19
C ILE A 81 0.97 10.44 -7.27
N LEU A 82 1.71 9.45 -7.77
CA LEU A 82 2.62 9.56 -8.91
C LEU A 82 1.98 8.93 -10.14
N ASN A 83 2.04 9.62 -11.27
CA ASN A 83 1.70 9.05 -12.58
C ASN A 83 2.95 9.08 -13.46
N ASP A 84 3.44 7.90 -13.89
CA ASP A 84 4.65 7.76 -14.73
C ASP A 84 5.87 8.56 -14.22
N GLY A 85 6.10 8.56 -12.90
CA GLY A 85 7.25 9.23 -12.27
C GLY A 85 7.13 10.76 -12.15
N ASN A 86 6.02 11.36 -12.60
CA ASN A 86 5.69 12.75 -12.33
C ASN A 86 4.69 12.81 -11.16
N SER A 87 5.09 13.48 -10.07
CA SER A 87 4.21 13.78 -8.93
C SER A 87 3.53 15.11 -9.18
N ASP A 88 2.23 15.26 -8.87
CA ASP A 88 1.73 16.61 -8.52
C ASP A 88 0.39 16.65 -7.76
N MET A 89 -0.17 15.52 -7.32
CA MET A 89 -1.45 15.53 -6.61
C MET A 89 -1.38 14.84 -5.27
N LEU A 90 -2.02 15.45 -4.27
CA LEU A 90 -2.28 14.83 -2.98
C LEU A 90 -3.23 13.63 -3.16
N LEU A 91 -3.02 12.55 -2.39
CA LEU A 91 -3.80 11.31 -2.49
C LEU A 91 -5.31 11.52 -2.44
N TRP A 92 -5.78 12.44 -1.59
CA TRP A 92 -7.21 12.74 -1.43
C TRP A 92 -7.92 13.17 -2.72
N TYR A 93 -7.19 13.60 -3.75
CA TYR A 93 -7.78 14.05 -5.02
C TYR A 93 -8.42 12.91 -5.83
N CYS A 94 -7.90 11.68 -5.70
CA CYS A 94 -8.45 10.51 -6.41
C CYS A 94 -9.45 9.69 -5.56
N VAL A 95 -9.51 9.95 -4.25
CA VAL A 95 -10.43 9.30 -3.32
C VAL A 95 -11.77 10.05 -3.37
N PRO A 96 -12.94 9.37 -3.41
CA PRO A 96 -13.12 7.92 -3.25
C PRO A 96 -13.26 7.16 -4.56
N GLU A 97 -12.89 7.72 -5.72
CA GLU A 97 -13.17 7.11 -7.03
C GLU A 97 -12.14 6.08 -7.50
N CYS A 98 -11.05 5.90 -6.74
CA CYS A 98 -9.97 4.98 -7.07
C CYS A 98 -10.21 3.56 -6.54
N GLU A 99 -9.44 2.60 -7.07
CA GLU A 99 -9.43 1.19 -6.64
C GLU A 99 -7.99 0.73 -6.43
N VAL A 100 -7.70 0.05 -5.31
CA VAL A 100 -6.39 -0.58 -5.08
C VAL A 100 -6.26 -1.83 -5.97
N ILE A 101 -5.40 -1.76 -6.98
CA ILE A 101 -5.20 -2.83 -7.97
C ILE A 101 -3.90 -3.62 -7.78
N GLY A 102 -3.02 -3.16 -6.88
CA GLY A 102 -1.73 -3.79 -6.64
C GLY A 102 -0.84 -2.96 -5.73
N ASN A 103 0.46 -3.29 -5.73
CA ASN A 103 1.48 -2.58 -4.97
C ASN A 103 2.82 -2.67 -5.71
N LYS A 104 3.72 -1.70 -5.53
CA LYS A 104 5.03 -1.64 -6.21
C LYS A 104 5.88 -2.91 -6.07
N TYR A 105 5.66 -3.71 -5.02
CA TYR A 105 6.33 -5.00 -4.80
C TYR A 105 5.60 -6.22 -5.36
N ASN A 106 4.34 -6.08 -5.75
CA ASN A 106 3.53 -7.14 -6.34
C ASN A 106 2.84 -6.62 -7.61
N LYS A 107 3.53 -6.73 -8.74
CA LYS A 107 3.10 -6.20 -10.05
C LYS A 107 2.09 -7.09 -10.78
N GLU A 108 1.47 -8.05 -10.12
CA GLU A 108 0.27 -8.71 -10.64
C GLU A 108 -0.89 -7.71 -10.56
N VAL A 109 -0.89 -6.73 -11.48
CA VAL A 109 -1.97 -5.76 -11.65
C VAL A 109 -3.21 -6.56 -12.03
N LYS A 110 -4.26 -6.51 -11.22
CA LYS A 110 -5.53 -7.13 -11.58
C LYS A 110 -5.98 -6.57 -12.94
N PRO A 111 -6.24 -7.42 -13.95
CA PRO A 111 -6.64 -6.93 -15.26
C PRO A 111 -7.97 -6.17 -15.15
N ARG A 112 -8.10 -5.09 -15.94
CA ARG A 112 -9.32 -4.27 -16.05
C ARG A 112 -10.52 -5.19 -16.30
N VAL A 113 -11.47 -5.24 -15.36
CA VAL A 113 -12.79 -5.79 -15.64
C VAL A 113 -13.49 -4.77 -16.54
N GLN A 114 -13.56 -5.06 -17.84
CA GLN A 114 -14.39 -4.27 -18.75
C GLN A 114 -15.86 -4.59 -18.43
N SER A 115 -16.56 -3.64 -17.83
CA SER A 115 -18.02 -3.63 -17.69
C SER A 115 -18.69 -3.16 -18.97
#